data_AF-A0A2W4R6D7-F1
#
_entry.id   AF-A0A2W4R6D7-F1
#
_cell.length_a   1.000
_cell.length_b   1.000
_cell.length_c   1.000
_cell.angle_alpha   90.00
_cell.angle_beta   90.00
_cell.angle_gamma   90.00
#
_symmetry.space_group_name_H-M   'P 1'
#
loop_
_entity.id
_entity.type
_entity.pdbx_description
1 polymer ?
#
loop_
_entity_poly.entity_id
_entity_poly.type
_entity_poly.pdbx_seq_one_letter_code
_entity_poly.pdbx_strand_id
1 'polypeptide(L)'
;DTGIALGQAVAAALGERKGITRFADVHLAMDEALTRVVVDISGRPYLVWNVNFSRPKLGEMDTELFREWFQAFAQNAGVTLHIATLYGENNHHIAETCYKGLARALRLAMAEDPRQAGRVPSTKGRLAG
;
A
#
# COMPACT_ATOMS: atom_id res chain seq x y z
N ASP A 1 8.63 -6.73 11.84
CA ASP A 1 9.62 -7.37 10.94
C ASP A 1 9.07 -7.85 9.61
N THR A 2 7.98 -8.62 9.57
CA THR A 2 7.43 -9.12 8.29
C THR A 2 7.10 -8.00 7.29
N GLY A 3 6.56 -6.86 7.76
CA GLY A 3 6.35 -5.68 6.92
C GLY A 3 7.65 -5.07 6.37
N ILE A 4 8.74 -5.11 7.15
CA ILE A 4 10.07 -4.64 6.73
C ILE A 4 10.58 -5.53 5.59
N ALA A 5 10.64 -6.85 5.83
CA ALA A 5 11.16 -7.82 4.87
C ALA A 5 10.37 -7.78 3.55
N LEU A 6 9.04 -7.70 3.63
CA LEU A 6 8.21 -7.61 2.42
C LEU A 6 8.40 -6.27 1.70
N GLY A 7 8.49 -5.16 2.43
CA GLY A 7 8.76 -3.85 1.84
C GLY A 7 10.09 -3.82 1.09
N GLN A 8 11.16 -4.37 1.69
CA GLN A 8 12.47 -4.49 1.06
C GLN A 8 12.43 -5.37 -0.20
N ALA A 9 11.70 -6.49 -0.16
CA ALA A 9 11.53 -7.35 -1.33
C ALA A 9 10.81 -6.62 -2.48
N VAL A 10 9.76 -5.84 -2.18
CA VAL A 10 9.06 -5.01 -3.18
C VAL A 10 9.98 -3.92 -3.72
N ALA A 11 10.74 -3.23 -2.88
CA ALA A 11 11.71 -2.23 -3.33
C ALA A 11 12.76 -2.81 -4.27
N ALA A 12 13.29 -3.99 -3.95
CA ALA A 12 14.24 -4.71 -4.79
C ALA A 12 13.62 -5.09 -6.14
N ALA A 13 12.39 -5.62 -6.14
CA ALA A 13 11.67 -6.00 -7.36
C ALA A 13 11.35 -4.80 -8.27
N LEU A 14 11.14 -3.61 -7.69
CA LEU A 14 10.88 -2.38 -8.43
C LEU A 14 12.10 -1.84 -9.20
N GLY A 15 13.32 -2.22 -8.79
CA GLY A 15 14.57 -1.78 -9.41
C GLY A 15 14.61 -0.26 -9.63
N GLU A 16 14.85 0.15 -10.88
CA GLU A 16 14.92 1.57 -11.27
C GLU A 16 13.56 2.28 -11.40
N ARG A 17 12.44 1.56 -11.21
CA ARG A 17 11.07 2.10 -11.29
C ARG A 17 10.76 2.77 -12.62
N LYS A 18 11.35 2.26 -13.71
CA LYS A 18 11.12 2.72 -15.08
C LYS A 18 9.97 1.96 -15.72
N GLY A 19 9.21 2.63 -16.58
CA GLY A 19 8.18 1.99 -17.38
C GLY A 19 6.91 1.61 -16.64
N ILE A 20 6.80 1.89 -15.34
CA ILE A 20 5.62 1.53 -14.54
C ILE A 20 4.56 2.62 -14.53
N THR A 21 3.33 2.24 -14.23
CA THR A 21 2.18 3.14 -14.04
C THR A 21 2.38 4.09 -12.85
N ARG A 22 3.17 3.68 -11.85
CA ARG A 22 3.58 4.41 -10.64
C ARG A 22 2.47 4.71 -9.63
N PHE A 23 1.33 5.20 -10.10
CA PHE A 23 0.20 5.57 -9.26
C PHE A 23 -0.96 4.60 -9.46
N ALA A 24 -1.63 4.26 -8.37
CA ALA A 24 -2.90 3.55 -8.44
C ALA A 24 -3.74 3.84 -7.20
N ASP A 25 -5.06 3.75 -7.37
CA ASP A 25 -5.99 3.60 -6.27
C ASP A 25 -6.93 2.42 -6.52
N VAL A 26 -7.41 1.85 -5.43
CA VAL A 26 -8.43 0.79 -5.43
C VAL A 26 -9.39 1.05 -4.28
N HIS A 27 -10.68 0.92 -4.57
CA HIS A 27 -11.71 0.74 -3.57
C HIS A 27 -12.05 -0.75 -3.49
N LEU A 28 -11.91 -1.33 -2.31
CA LEU A 28 -12.13 -2.75 -2.12
C LEU A 28 -13.19 -2.97 -1.03
N ALA A 29 -14.28 -3.63 -1.44
CA ALA A 29 -15.32 -4.10 -0.54
C ALA A 29 -15.01 -5.51 -0.04
N MET A 30 -15.44 -5.79 1.19
CA MET A 30 -15.65 -7.13 1.72
C MET A 30 -16.83 -7.05 2.68
N ASP A 31 -17.92 -7.69 2.29
CA ASP A 31 -19.21 -7.61 2.98
C ASP A 31 -19.58 -6.15 3.29
N GLU A 32 -19.69 -5.77 4.57
CA GLU A 32 -20.06 -4.43 5.00
C GLU A 32 -18.89 -3.43 4.99
N ALA A 33 -17.65 -3.88 4.85
CA ALA A 33 -16.47 -3.02 4.88
C ALA A 33 -16.10 -2.53 3.47
N LEU A 34 -15.76 -1.24 3.36
CA LEU A 34 -15.18 -0.64 2.16
C LEU A 34 -13.94 0.16 2.51
N THR A 35 -12.80 -0.22 1.93
CA THR A 35 -11.52 0.46 2.13
C THR A 35 -10.98 1.01 0.82
N ARG A 36 -10.56 2.27 0.82
CA ARG A 36 -9.77 2.88 -0.25
C ARG A 36 -8.29 2.75 0.06
N VAL A 37 -7.52 2.22 -0.88
CA VAL A 37 -6.06 2.14 -0.83
C VAL A 37 -5.45 2.88 -2.02
N VAL A 38 -4.52 3.80 -1.76
CA VAL A 38 -3.85 4.63 -2.77
C VAL A 38 -2.34 4.48 -2.62
N VAL A 39 -1.64 4.25 -3.72
CA VAL A 39 -0.18 4.07 -3.77
C VAL A 39 0.45 5.02 -4.78
N ASP A 40 1.53 5.68 -4.39
CA ASP A 40 2.54 6.30 -5.27
C ASP A 40 3.88 5.60 -5.04
N ILE A 41 4.42 4.94 -6.07
CA ILE A 41 5.77 4.37 -6.09
C ILE A 41 6.78 5.52 -6.24
N SER A 42 6.98 6.22 -5.14
CA SER A 42 7.45 7.59 -5.14
C SER A 42 8.93 7.75 -4.76
N GLY A 43 9.50 6.76 -4.06
CA GLY A 43 10.75 6.89 -3.32
C GLY A 43 10.64 7.66 -2.02
N ARG A 44 9.45 8.18 -1.68
CA ARG A 44 9.18 8.95 -0.47
C ARG A 44 8.33 8.10 0.47
N PRO A 45 8.95 7.43 1.46
CA PRO A 45 8.23 6.61 2.40
C PRO A 45 7.27 7.46 3.22
N TYR A 46 5.97 7.13 3.16
CA TYR A 46 4.95 7.81 3.94
C TYR A 46 3.70 6.94 4.08
N LEU A 47 3.08 6.96 5.25
CA LEU A 47 1.79 6.30 5.50
C LEU A 47 0.77 7.31 5.99
N VAL A 48 -0.40 7.34 5.36
CA VAL A 48 -1.63 7.87 5.96
C VAL A 48 -2.53 6.71 6.32
N TRP A 49 -2.90 6.62 7.59
CA TRP A 49 -3.70 5.53 8.15
C TRP A 49 -4.99 6.08 8.77
N ASN A 50 -6.08 5.99 8.01
CA ASN A 50 -7.43 6.38 8.43
C ASN A 50 -8.30 5.12 8.55
N VAL A 51 -7.88 4.21 9.42
CA VAL A 51 -8.58 2.94 9.68
C VAL A 51 -8.73 2.80 11.19
N ASN A 52 -9.96 2.60 11.63
CA ASN A 52 -10.31 2.43 13.03
C ASN A 52 -10.76 1.00 13.26
N PHE A 53 -10.21 0.36 14.29
CA PHE A 53 -10.69 -0.93 14.77
C PHE A 53 -11.50 -0.73 16.06
N SER A 54 -12.64 -1.41 16.16
CA SER A 54 -13.56 -1.29 17.30
C SER A 54 -13.14 -2.12 18.53
N ARG A 55 -12.11 -2.97 18.39
CA ARG A 55 -11.65 -3.90 19.42
C ARG A 55 -10.13 -3.92 19.45
N PRO A 56 -9.50 -4.11 20.63
CA PRO A 56 -8.04 -4.13 20.73
C PRO A 56 -7.41 -5.34 20.05
N LYS A 57 -8.14 -6.46 19.93
CA LYS A 57 -7.65 -7.71 19.34
C LYS A 57 -8.55 -8.25 18.24
N LEU A 58 -7.93 -8.95 17.29
CA LEU A 58 -8.56 -9.79 16.27
C LEU A 58 -7.93 -11.20 16.34
N GLY A 59 -8.62 -12.14 17.01
CA GLY A 59 -7.99 -13.38 17.45
C GLY A 59 -6.85 -13.08 18.42
N GLU A 60 -5.65 -13.58 18.13
CA GLU A 60 -4.44 -13.31 18.93
C GLU A 60 -3.68 -12.04 18.52
N MET A 61 -4.09 -11.39 17.42
CA MET A 61 -3.40 -10.23 16.87
C MET A 61 -3.90 -8.93 17.52
N ASP A 62 -3.01 -8.14 18.11
CA ASP A 62 -3.33 -6.78 18.53
C ASP A 62 -3.58 -5.89 17.30
N THR A 63 -4.71 -5.21 17.29
CA THR A 63 -5.17 -4.46 16.11
C THR A 63 -4.29 -3.25 15.76
N GLU A 64 -3.54 -2.73 16.72
CA GLU A 64 -2.52 -1.69 16.48
C GLU A 64 -1.40 -2.17 15.55
N LEU A 65 -1.08 -3.48 15.58
CA LEU A 65 0.00 -4.05 14.79
C LEU A 65 -0.30 -4.04 13.28
N PHE A 66 -1.56 -3.93 12.87
CA PHE A 66 -1.89 -3.74 11.46
C PHE A 66 -1.31 -2.43 10.94
N ARG A 67 -1.49 -1.32 11.67
CA ARG A 67 -0.89 -0.03 11.32
C ARG A 67 0.63 -0.12 11.28
N GLU A 68 1.25 -0.74 12.29
CA GLU A 68 2.71 -0.91 12.35
C GLU A 68 3.24 -1.73 11.17
N TRP A 69 2.50 -2.74 10.74
CA TRP A 69 2.86 -3.53 9.57
C TRP A 69 2.85 -2.67 8.29
N PHE A 70 1.80 -1.89 8.06
CA PHE A 70 1.70 -1.00 6.89
C PHE A 70 2.72 0.13 6.93
N GLN A 71 3.04 0.64 8.13
CA GLN A 71 4.08 1.65 8.34
C GLN A 71 5.44 1.08 7.95
N ALA A 72 5.78 -0.09 8.49
CA ALA A 72 7.01 -0.79 8.16
C ALA A 72 7.09 -1.12 6.66
N PHE A 73 6.00 -1.58 6.05
CA PHE A 73 5.92 -1.85 4.63
C PHE A 73 6.17 -0.60 3.78
N ALA A 74 5.42 0.49 4.01
CA ALA A 74 5.54 1.72 3.23
C ALA A 74 6.94 2.34 3.35
N GLN A 75 7.50 2.30 4.57
CA GLN A 75 8.84 2.79 4.85
C GLN A 75 9.90 2.04 4.06
N ASN A 76 9.83 0.70 4.02
CA ASN A 76 10.85 -0.13 3.43
C ASN A 76 10.66 -0.38 1.93
N ALA A 77 9.43 -0.28 1.43
CA ALA A 77 9.15 -0.27 -0.01
C ALA A 77 9.52 1.08 -0.65
N GLY A 78 9.67 2.14 0.15
CA GLY A 78 9.93 3.50 -0.33
C GLY A 78 8.76 4.04 -1.14
N VAL A 79 7.53 3.82 -0.65
CA VAL A 79 6.28 4.24 -1.30
C VAL A 79 5.50 5.20 -0.41
N THR A 80 4.70 6.04 -1.04
CA THR A 80 3.67 6.81 -0.35
C THR A 80 2.37 5.99 -0.40
N LEU A 81 1.84 5.63 0.77
CA LEU A 81 0.69 4.76 0.93
C LEU A 81 -0.39 5.47 1.74
N HIS A 82 -1.61 5.53 1.22
CA HIS A 82 -2.77 6.04 1.95
C HIS A 82 -3.80 4.92 2.03
N ILE A 83 -4.29 4.65 3.24
CA ILE A 83 -5.35 3.68 3.50
C ILE A 83 -6.44 4.37 4.30
N ALA A 84 -7.67 4.30 3.81
CA ALA A 84 -8.84 4.86 4.48
C ALA A 84 -10.00 3.86 4.40
N THR A 85 -10.47 3.36 5.54
CA THR A 85 -11.71 2.60 5.60
C THR A 85 -12.86 3.59 5.62
N LEU A 86 -13.67 3.59 4.56
CA LEU A 86 -14.79 4.52 4.39
C LEU A 86 -15.93 4.16 5.33
N TYR A 87 -16.16 2.85 5.50
CA TYR A 87 -17.11 2.28 6.44
C TYR A 87 -16.81 0.78 6.62
N GLY A 88 -17.31 0.20 7.70
CA GLY A 88 -17.14 -1.21 8.06
C GLY A 88 -17.37 -1.42 9.56
N GLU A 89 -17.80 -2.61 9.96
CA GLU A 89 -18.11 -2.92 11.36
C GLU A 89 -17.24 -4.08 11.89
N ASN A 90 -16.99 -5.07 11.04
CA ASN A 90 -16.18 -6.23 11.37
C ASN A 90 -14.70 -5.94 11.16
N ASN A 91 -13.93 -5.95 12.25
CA ASN A 91 -12.48 -5.72 12.23
C ASN A 91 -11.71 -6.68 11.31
N HIS A 92 -12.20 -7.91 11.11
CA HIS A 92 -11.61 -8.85 10.16
C HIS A 92 -11.74 -8.32 8.73
N HIS A 93 -12.95 -7.93 8.33
CA HIS A 93 -13.24 -7.42 6.99
C HIS A 93 -12.49 -6.10 6.74
N ILE A 94 -12.43 -5.23 7.74
CA ILE A 94 -11.63 -3.99 7.69
C ILE A 94 -10.14 -4.31 7.45
N ALA A 95 -9.54 -5.19 8.25
CA ALA A 95 -8.12 -5.53 8.10
C ALA A 95 -7.85 -6.19 6.73
N GLU A 96 -8.68 -7.16 6.35
CA GLU A 96 -8.49 -7.91 5.11
C GLU A 96 -8.68 -7.02 3.86
N THR A 97 -9.60 -6.06 3.89
CA THR A 97 -9.75 -5.08 2.80
C THR A 97 -8.53 -4.17 2.67
N CYS A 98 -7.85 -3.82 3.76
CA CYS A 98 -6.59 -3.07 3.70
C CYS A 98 -5.51 -3.87 2.95
N TYR A 99 -5.31 -5.15 3.29
CA TYR A 99 -4.29 -5.99 2.65
C TYR A 99 -4.61 -6.31 1.20
N LYS A 100 -5.83 -6.75 0.90
CA LYS A 100 -6.26 -7.05 -0.47
C LYS A 100 -6.27 -5.77 -1.32
N GLY A 101 -6.63 -4.63 -0.73
CA GLY A 101 -6.59 -3.32 -1.37
C GLY A 101 -5.16 -2.93 -1.75
N LEU A 102 -4.20 -3.08 -0.82
CA LEU A 102 -2.77 -2.89 -1.10
C LEU A 102 -2.29 -3.81 -2.22
N ALA A 103 -2.62 -5.10 -2.18
CA ALA A 103 -2.20 -6.05 -3.20
C ALA A 103 -2.69 -5.65 -4.61
N ARG A 104 -3.96 -5.22 -4.74
CA ARG A 104 -4.51 -4.76 -6.02
C ARG A 104 -3.92 -3.42 -6.47
N ALA A 105 -3.78 -2.46 -5.55
CA ALA A 105 -3.20 -1.15 -5.86
C ALA A 105 -1.73 -1.29 -6.30
N LEU A 106 -0.93 -2.12 -5.61
CA LEU A 106 0.44 -2.42 -6.00
C LEU A 106 0.50 -3.07 -7.38
N ARG A 107 -0.34 -4.08 -7.65
CA ARG A 107 -0.39 -4.72 -8.97
C ARG A 107 -0.59 -3.71 -10.10
N LEU A 108 -1.49 -2.74 -9.90
CA LEU A 108 -1.75 -1.69 -10.89
C LEU A 108 -0.61 -0.69 -10.97
N ALA A 109 -0.10 -0.20 -9.84
CA ALA A 109 0.99 0.78 -9.81
C ALA A 109 2.29 0.23 -10.39
N MET A 110 2.55 -1.06 -10.22
CA MET A 110 3.72 -1.77 -10.74
C MET A 110 3.55 -2.25 -12.18
N ALA A 111 2.35 -2.21 -12.74
CA ALA A 111 2.12 -2.63 -14.12
C ALA A 111 2.90 -1.75 -15.09
N GLU A 112 3.46 -2.37 -16.12
CA GLU A 112 4.08 -1.65 -17.23
C GLU A 112 3.04 -0.74 -17.91
N ASP A 113 3.37 0.55 -18.05
CA ASP A 113 2.62 1.51 -18.87
C ASP A 113 3.37 1.67 -20.20
N PRO A 114 2.81 1.21 -21.34
CA PRO A 114 3.42 1.37 -22.66
C PRO A 114 3.77 2.82 -23.02
N ARG A 115 3.06 3.80 -22.44
CA ARG A 115 3.31 5.23 -22.66
C ARG A 115 4.47 5.77 -21.82
N GLN A 116 4.94 5.00 -20.84
CA GLN A 116 6.09 5.30 -19.98
C GLN A 116 7.31 4.42 -20.28
N ALA A 117 7.26 3.57 -21.32
CA ALA A 117 8.31 2.60 -21.64
C ALA A 117 9.72 3.21 -21.58
N GLY A 118 10.61 2.59 -20.80
CA GLY A 118 12.00 3.01 -20.60
C GLY A 118 12.20 4.32 -19.82
N ARG A 119 11.13 5.03 -19.46
CA ARG A 119 11.19 6.32 -18.74
C ARG A 119 10.93 6.14 -17.27
N VAL A 120 11.57 6.98 -16.45
CA VAL A 120 11.17 7.17 -15.06
C VAL A 120 9.91 8.05 -15.06
N PRO A 121 8.76 7.61 -14.50
CA PRO A 121 7.51 8.36 -14.51
C PRO A 121 7.54 9.51 -13.49
N SER A 122 8.46 10.47 -13.68
CA SER A 122 8.72 11.61 -12.81
C SER A 122 9.17 12.82 -13.63
N THR A 123 8.59 13.99 -13.39
CA THR A 123 9.02 15.25 -14.02
C THR A 123 10.44 15.65 -13.62
N LYS A 124 10.96 15.10 -12.51
CA LYS A 124 12.32 15.34 -12.02
C LYS A 124 13.36 14.37 -12.61
N GLY A 125 12.95 13.46 -13.49
CA GLY A 125 13.82 12.45 -14.11
C GLY A 125 14.34 11.35 -13.17
N ARG A 126 13.99 11.38 -11.88
CA ARG A 126 14.37 10.39 -10.87
C ARG A 126 13.24 10.10 -9.89
N LEU A 127 13.25 8.87 -9.36
CA LEU A 127 12.42 8.36 -8.26
C LEU A 127 13.34 7.72 -7.21
N ALA A 128 14.34 8.47 -6.76
CA ALA A 128 15.14 8.15 -5.59
C ALA A 128 14.63 8.99 -4.41
N GLY A 129 14.58 8.38 -3.22
CA GLY A 129 14.49 9.12 -1.96
C GLY A 129 15.72 9.99 -1.76
#